data_AF-A0A1J5UHB9-F1
#
_entry.id   AF-A0A1J5UHB9-F1
#
_cell.length_a   1.000
_cell.length_b   1.000
_cell.length_c   1.000
_cell.angle_alpha   90.00
_cell.angle_beta   90.00
_cell.angle_gamma   90.00
#
_symmetry.space_group_name_H-M   'P 1'
#
loop_
_entity.id
_entity.type
_entity.pdbx_description
1 polymer ?
#
loop_
_entity_poly.entity_id
_entity_poly.type
_entity_poly.pdbx_seq_one_letter_code
_entity_poly.pdbx_strand_id
1 'polypeptide(L)'
;MRKIIILLISFLLFSSCNNDKPKYTRSQCITKTQIFWDKKLTEKEWRKINNDFYRAKHLMYMNKDKLKLLIPDISFSTFPQLDNKKFPKFMYSQYDNECENKENMLLVFLEYIKFYVPNFPKYKVTLEIVQPSINTIEVEGKKYWIDG
;
A
#
# COMPACT_ATOMS: atom_id res chain seq x y z
N MET A 1 21.45 11.05 -53.95
CA MET A 1 20.89 11.74 -52.76
C MET A 1 19.80 10.88 -52.08
N ARG A 2 20.13 9.68 -51.58
CA ARG A 2 19.17 8.78 -50.90
C ARG A 2 19.66 8.21 -49.55
N LYS A 3 20.90 8.51 -49.15
CA LYS A 3 21.54 7.95 -47.93
C LYS A 3 21.49 8.88 -46.71
N ILE A 4 21.12 10.16 -46.88
CA ILE A 4 21.10 11.14 -45.77
C ILE A 4 19.74 11.15 -45.04
N ILE A 5 18.65 10.77 -45.72
CA ILE A 5 17.29 10.83 -45.15
C ILE A 5 17.07 9.76 -44.06
N ILE A 6 17.77 8.62 -44.13
CA ILE A 6 17.62 7.52 -43.16
C ILE A 6 18.23 7.86 -41.79
N LEU A 7 19.23 8.76 -41.74
CA LEU A 7 19.93 9.14 -40.50
C LEU A 7 19.16 10.16 -39.64
N LEU A 8 18.26 10.94 -40.24
CA LEU A 8 17.41 11.91 -39.52
C LEU A 8 16.18 11.25 -38.89
N ILE A 9 15.72 10.12 -39.43
CA ILE A 9 14.55 9.39 -38.92
C ILE A 9 14.91 8.57 -37.67
N SER A 10 16.14 8.07 -37.56
CA SER A 10 16.61 7.34 -36.37
C SER A 10 16.84 8.23 -35.14
N PHE A 11 17.01 9.54 -35.30
CA PHE A 11 17.13 10.47 -34.17
C PHE A 11 15.77 10.82 -33.53
N LEU A 12 14.68 10.72 -34.30
CA LEU A 12 13.32 10.99 -33.82
C LEU A 12 12.69 9.79 -33.09
N LEU A 13 13.28 8.60 -33.18
CA LEU A 13 12.75 7.39 -32.52
C LEU A 13 13.22 7.20 -31.06
N PHE A 14 14.07 8.09 -30.53
CA PHE A 14 14.53 8.04 -29.14
C PHE A 14 13.84 9.05 -28.20
N SER A 15 12.86 9.83 -28.66
CA SER A 15 12.20 10.85 -27.81
C SER A 15 10.94 10.36 -27.07
N SER A 16 10.76 9.06 -26.89
CA SER A 16 9.64 8.50 -26.12
C SER A 16 10.09 7.46 -25.10
N CYS A 17 11.19 7.72 -24.40
CA CYS A 17 11.28 7.23 -23.02
C CYS A 17 10.57 8.27 -22.16
N ASN A 18 9.34 7.97 -21.75
CA ASN A 18 8.60 8.76 -20.78
C ASN A 18 9.45 8.80 -19.50
N ASN A 19 10.25 9.85 -19.36
CA ASN A 19 10.98 10.18 -18.14
C ASN A 19 9.95 10.71 -17.14
N ASP A 20 9.10 9.83 -16.63
CA ASP A 20 8.25 10.14 -15.49
C ASP A 20 9.18 10.30 -14.30
N LYS A 21 9.69 11.53 -14.13
CA LYS A 21 10.40 11.91 -12.91
C LYS A 21 9.46 11.57 -11.75
N PRO A 22 9.96 10.92 -10.70
CA PRO A 22 9.12 10.59 -9.57
C PRO A 22 8.48 11.86 -9.03
N LYS A 23 7.16 11.84 -8.82
CA LYS A 23 6.34 13.00 -8.45
C LYS A 23 6.10 13.11 -6.94
N TYR A 24 6.31 12.01 -6.22
CA TYR A 24 6.00 11.90 -4.79
C TYR A 24 7.19 11.30 -4.01
N THR A 25 7.33 11.71 -2.76
CA THR A 25 8.17 11.00 -1.80
C THR A 25 7.44 9.77 -1.25
N ARG A 26 8.16 8.79 -0.74
CA ARG A 26 7.55 7.61 -0.11
C ARG A 26 6.61 7.95 1.03
N SER A 27 7.02 8.88 1.89
CA SER A 27 6.22 9.32 3.04
C SER A 27 4.87 9.91 2.60
N GLN A 28 4.81 10.50 1.41
CA GLN A 28 3.57 11.01 0.83
C GLN A 28 2.67 9.88 0.28
N CYS A 29 3.19 8.68 0.05
CA CYS A 29 2.43 7.54 -0.49
C CYS A 29 2.03 6.51 0.57
N ILE A 30 2.36 6.77 1.84
CA ILE A 30 1.89 6.00 2.97
C ILE A 30 0.61 6.63 3.52
N THR A 31 -0.40 5.80 3.76
CA THR A 31 -1.58 6.16 4.56
C THR A 31 -1.50 5.50 5.92
N LYS A 32 -1.85 6.26 6.97
CA LYS A 32 -2.01 5.74 8.33
C LYS A 32 -3.48 5.47 8.61
N THR A 33 -3.76 4.30 9.15
CA THR A 33 -5.11 3.88 9.52
C THR A 33 -5.14 3.56 10.99
N GLN A 34 -5.94 4.28 11.76
CA GLN A 34 -6.21 3.93 13.15
C GLN A 34 -7.22 2.79 13.21
N ILE A 35 -6.95 1.80 14.05
CA ILE A 35 -7.77 0.60 14.23
C ILE A 35 -8.45 0.64 15.60
N PHE A 36 -9.76 0.35 15.60
CA PHE A 36 -10.61 0.31 16.78
C PHE A 36 -11.18 -1.09 16.95
N TRP A 37 -10.73 -1.76 18.00
CA TRP A 37 -11.20 -3.09 18.37
C TRP A 37 -12.43 -2.95 19.27
N ASP A 38 -13.61 -3.27 18.73
CA ASP A 38 -14.90 -3.10 19.41
C ASP A 38 -15.07 -4.01 20.64
N LYS A 39 -14.22 -5.03 20.79
CA LYS A 39 -14.29 -6.03 21.87
C LYS A 39 -12.90 -6.32 22.43
N LYS A 40 -12.85 -6.71 23.70
CA LYS A 40 -11.66 -7.38 24.26
C LYS A 40 -11.51 -8.73 23.55
N LEU A 41 -10.68 -8.76 22.51
CA LEU A 41 -10.33 -10.00 21.85
C LEU A 41 -9.40 -10.83 22.74
N THR A 42 -9.44 -12.13 22.58
CA THR A 42 -8.37 -13.03 22.96
C THR A 42 -7.27 -13.00 21.90
N GLU A 43 -6.06 -13.42 22.27
CA GLU A 43 -4.96 -13.55 21.31
C GLU A 43 -5.32 -14.50 20.15
N LYS A 44 -6.07 -15.58 20.44
CA LYS A 44 -6.53 -16.54 19.43
C LYS A 44 -7.47 -15.89 18.40
N GLU A 45 -8.42 -15.08 18.85
CA GLU A 45 -9.35 -14.37 17.96
C GLU A 45 -8.62 -13.34 17.11
N TRP A 46 -7.70 -12.59 17.70
CA TRP A 46 -6.88 -11.65 16.94
C TRP A 46 -6.02 -12.36 15.89
N ARG A 47 -5.31 -13.45 16.25
CA ARG A 47 -4.52 -14.24 15.30
C ARG A 47 -5.39 -14.76 14.15
N LYS A 48 -6.61 -15.19 14.45
CA LYS A 48 -7.57 -15.61 13.42
C LYS A 48 -7.90 -14.45 12.48
N ILE A 49 -8.28 -13.29 12.99
CA ILE A 49 -8.59 -12.10 12.17
C ILE A 49 -7.38 -11.69 11.32
N ASN A 50 -6.17 -11.73 11.89
CA ASN A 50 -4.94 -11.41 11.18
C ASN A 50 -4.68 -12.42 10.05
N ASN A 51 -4.83 -13.72 10.31
CA ASN A 51 -4.67 -14.76 9.29
C ASN A 51 -5.72 -14.64 8.18
N ASP A 52 -6.98 -14.37 8.56
CA ASP A 52 -8.07 -14.15 7.62
C ASP A 52 -7.81 -12.91 6.74
N PHE A 53 -7.26 -11.83 7.33
CA PHE A 53 -6.82 -10.64 6.60
C PHE A 53 -5.75 -10.96 5.55
N TYR A 54 -4.66 -11.63 5.93
CA TYR A 54 -3.59 -11.96 4.98
C TYR A 54 -4.04 -12.96 3.92
N ARG A 55 -4.92 -13.91 4.28
CA ARG A 55 -5.55 -14.82 3.32
C ARG A 55 -6.43 -14.04 2.32
N ALA A 56 -7.24 -13.11 2.79
CA ALA A 56 -8.06 -12.25 1.92
C ALA A 56 -7.19 -11.41 0.99
N LYS A 57 -6.16 -10.73 1.53
CA LYS A 57 -5.18 -9.98 0.74
C LYS A 57 -4.54 -10.86 -0.35
N HIS A 58 -4.14 -12.08 -0.01
CA HIS A 58 -3.57 -13.02 -0.98
C HIS A 58 -4.57 -13.40 -2.09
N LEU A 59 -5.82 -13.73 -1.73
CA LEU A 59 -6.87 -14.01 -2.70
C LEU A 59 -7.14 -12.83 -3.64
N MET A 60 -7.15 -11.62 -3.10
CA MET A 60 -7.33 -10.39 -3.87
C MET A 60 -6.14 -10.17 -4.83
N TYR A 61 -4.91 -10.41 -4.38
CA TYR A 61 -3.73 -10.33 -5.23
C TYR A 61 -3.80 -11.31 -6.41
N MET A 62 -4.19 -12.56 -6.15
CA MET A 62 -4.37 -13.59 -7.19
C MET A 62 -5.47 -13.24 -8.20
N ASN A 63 -6.38 -12.32 -7.86
CA ASN A 63 -7.50 -11.90 -8.71
C ASN A 63 -7.46 -10.41 -9.08
N LYS A 64 -6.32 -9.74 -8.90
CA LYS A 64 -6.20 -8.27 -9.01
C LYS A 64 -6.69 -7.72 -10.35
N ASP A 65 -6.43 -8.44 -11.45
CA ASP A 65 -6.82 -8.00 -12.80
C ASP A 65 -8.34 -8.04 -13.00
N LYS A 66 -9.00 -9.06 -12.42
CA LYS A 66 -10.47 -9.19 -12.45
C LYS A 66 -11.14 -8.17 -11.54
N LEU A 67 -10.57 -7.94 -10.36
CA LEU A 67 -11.08 -6.99 -9.37
C LEU A 67 -10.81 -5.53 -9.79
N LYS A 68 -9.89 -5.31 -10.75
CA LYS A 68 -9.38 -3.97 -11.13
C LYS A 68 -8.98 -3.16 -9.90
N LEU A 69 -8.28 -3.82 -8.97
CA LEU A 69 -7.99 -3.30 -7.65
C LEU A 69 -6.49 -3.22 -7.40
N LEU A 70 -6.03 -2.06 -6.94
CA LEU A 70 -4.67 -1.89 -6.44
C LEU A 70 -4.57 -2.42 -5.00
N ILE A 71 -3.64 -3.35 -4.80
CA ILE A 71 -3.40 -3.99 -3.51
C ILE A 71 -2.19 -3.32 -2.86
N PRO A 72 -2.36 -2.60 -1.75
CA PRO A 72 -1.25 -1.95 -1.09
C PRO A 72 -0.34 -2.94 -0.36
N ASP A 73 0.90 -2.52 -0.15
CA ASP A 73 1.71 -3.10 0.90
C ASP A 73 1.18 -2.66 2.25
N ILE A 74 1.06 -3.62 3.16
CA ILE A 74 0.40 -3.43 4.45
C ILE A 74 1.34 -3.86 5.55
N SER A 75 1.50 -3.00 6.54
CA SER A 75 2.15 -3.31 7.80
C SER A 75 1.25 -2.88 8.95
N PHE A 76 1.11 -3.73 9.97
CA PHE A 76 0.46 -3.35 11.22
C PHE A 76 1.51 -2.88 12.21
N SER A 77 1.21 -1.81 12.96
CA SER A 77 2.11 -1.35 14.02
C SER A 77 2.42 -2.49 14.97
N THR A 78 3.71 -2.79 15.14
CA THR A 78 4.19 -3.72 16.14
C THR A 78 3.87 -3.21 17.55
N PHE A 79 3.65 -4.12 18.48
CA PHE A 79 3.38 -3.77 19.87
C PHE A 79 4.63 -3.16 20.52
N PRO A 80 4.50 -2.11 21.35
CA PRO A 80 5.51 -1.91 22.38
C PRO A 80 5.51 -3.20 23.20
N GLN A 81 6.66 -3.88 23.24
CA GLN A 81 6.90 -5.13 23.99
C GLN A 81 6.58 -5.04 25.50
N LEU A 82 6.13 -3.88 25.97
CA LEU A 82 5.89 -3.50 27.36
C LEU A 82 4.43 -3.59 27.82
N ASP A 83 3.48 -3.92 26.93
CA ASP A 83 2.07 -4.07 27.32
C ASP A 83 1.51 -5.42 26.89
N ASN A 84 1.43 -6.35 27.85
CA ASN A 84 1.05 -7.76 27.76
C ASN A 84 -0.34 -8.09 27.16
N LYS A 85 -0.97 -7.25 26.33
CA LYS A 85 -2.31 -7.50 25.76
C LYS A 85 -2.85 -6.47 24.76
N LYS A 86 -2.06 -5.53 24.27
CA LYS A 86 -2.62 -4.53 23.33
C LYS A 86 -2.74 -5.17 21.94
N PHE A 87 -3.75 -4.80 21.15
CA PHE A 87 -3.98 -5.19 19.74
C PHE A 87 -3.51 -4.05 18.82
N PRO A 88 -3.11 -4.30 17.54
CA PRO A 88 -2.39 -3.28 16.80
C PRO A 88 -3.29 -2.06 16.65
N LYS A 89 -2.73 -0.89 16.96
CA LYS A 89 -3.47 0.37 16.96
C LYS A 89 -3.48 1.03 15.60
N PHE A 90 -2.45 0.77 14.79
CA PHE A 90 -2.30 1.36 13.48
C PHE A 90 -2.03 0.29 12.42
N MET A 91 -2.50 0.58 11.22
CA MET A 91 -2.11 -0.08 9.98
C MET A 91 -1.57 0.98 9.05
N TYR A 92 -0.43 0.69 8.45
CA TYR A 92 0.23 1.50 7.45
C TYR A 92 0.04 0.82 6.11
N SER A 93 -0.32 1.60 5.10
CA SER A 93 -0.54 1.11 3.74
C SER A 93 0.26 1.97 2.78
N GLN A 94 0.99 1.33 1.86
CA GLN A 94 1.75 2.02 0.83
C GLN A 94 1.34 1.53 -0.54
N TYR A 95 1.21 2.47 -1.47
CA TYR A 95 1.02 2.18 -2.89
C TYR A 95 2.25 2.64 -3.66
N ASP A 96 2.68 1.86 -4.64
CA ASP A 96 3.81 2.20 -5.53
C ASP A 96 3.44 3.17 -6.65
N ASN A 97 2.15 3.26 -6.97
CA ASN A 97 1.57 4.12 -7.98
C ASN A 97 0.29 4.76 -7.43
N GLU A 98 -0.29 5.73 -8.16
CA GLU A 98 -1.59 6.33 -7.80
C GLU A 98 -1.59 6.97 -6.40
N CYS A 99 -0.48 7.59 -6.01
CA CYS A 99 -0.26 8.17 -4.68
C CYS A 99 -1.24 9.31 -4.33
N GLU A 100 -1.73 10.01 -5.35
CA GLU A 100 -2.83 10.98 -5.27
C GLU A 100 -4.17 10.35 -4.84
N ASN A 101 -4.39 9.08 -5.20
CA ASN A 101 -5.65 8.36 -5.00
C ASN A 101 -5.58 7.34 -3.86
N LYS A 102 -4.45 7.27 -3.14
CA LYS A 102 -4.15 6.25 -2.11
C LYS A 102 -5.24 6.07 -1.06
N GLU A 103 -5.90 7.15 -0.63
CA GLU A 103 -6.98 7.08 0.36
C GLU A 103 -8.21 6.38 -0.21
N ASN A 104 -8.69 6.82 -1.37
CA ASN A 104 -9.84 6.21 -2.02
C ASN A 104 -9.59 4.73 -2.34
N MET A 105 -8.41 4.42 -2.86
CA MET A 105 -8.01 3.04 -3.14
C MET A 105 -7.93 2.19 -1.87
N LEU A 106 -7.43 2.75 -0.77
CA LEU A 106 -7.38 2.05 0.51
C LEU A 106 -8.80 1.76 1.01
N LEU A 107 -9.72 2.71 0.92
CA LEU A 107 -11.10 2.50 1.32
C LEU A 107 -11.75 1.37 0.51
N VAL A 108 -11.60 1.37 -0.82
CA VAL A 108 -12.09 0.27 -1.67
C VAL A 108 -11.46 -1.07 -1.25
N PHE A 109 -10.13 -1.11 -1.08
CA PHE A 109 -9.43 -2.31 -0.62
C PHE A 109 -10.00 -2.82 0.73
N LEU A 110 -10.21 -1.93 1.69
CA LEU A 110 -10.73 -2.30 3.01
C LEU A 110 -12.19 -2.75 2.99
N GLU A 111 -13.01 -2.25 2.06
CA GLU A 111 -14.37 -2.78 1.85
C GLU A 111 -14.34 -4.23 1.34
N TYR A 112 -13.44 -4.56 0.42
CA TYR A 112 -13.22 -5.95 0.02
C TYR A 112 -12.73 -6.81 1.19
N ILE A 113 -11.80 -6.30 2.00
CA ILE A 113 -11.35 -7.01 3.20
C ILE A 113 -12.51 -7.30 4.15
N LYS A 114 -13.39 -6.34 4.43
CA LYS A 114 -14.57 -6.56 5.29
C LYS A 114 -15.48 -7.66 4.78
N PHE A 115 -15.63 -7.78 3.45
CA PHE A 115 -16.41 -8.86 2.84
C PHE A 115 -15.84 -10.25 3.17
N TYR A 116 -14.52 -10.41 3.15
CA TYR A 116 -13.86 -11.68 3.45
C TYR A 116 -13.57 -11.90 4.94
N VAL A 117 -13.50 -10.82 5.71
CA VAL A 117 -13.17 -10.80 7.14
C VAL A 117 -14.28 -10.05 7.89
N PRO A 118 -15.45 -10.69 8.15
CA PRO A 118 -16.61 -10.00 8.71
C PRO A 118 -16.39 -9.36 10.09
N ASN A 119 -15.39 -9.85 10.84
CA ASN A 119 -15.00 -9.32 12.14
C ASN A 119 -13.79 -8.39 12.06
N PHE A 120 -13.49 -7.83 10.88
CA PHE A 120 -12.43 -6.84 10.73
C PHE A 120 -12.77 -5.61 11.62
N PRO A 121 -11.80 -5.09 12.38
CA PRO A 121 -12.04 -3.96 13.28
C PRO A 121 -12.50 -2.71 12.53
N LYS A 122 -13.20 -1.84 13.24
CA LYS A 122 -13.49 -0.50 12.74
C LYS A 122 -12.18 0.25 12.53
N TYR A 123 -12.19 1.20 11.61
CA TYR A 123 -11.00 1.97 11.30
C TYR A 123 -11.31 3.41 10.92
N LYS A 124 -10.27 4.25 10.98
CA LYS A 124 -10.27 5.62 10.48
C LYS A 124 -8.96 5.87 9.74
N VAL A 125 -9.03 6.21 8.46
CA VAL A 125 -7.87 6.64 7.69
C VAL A 125 -7.52 8.08 8.11
N THR A 126 -6.23 8.37 8.26
CA THR A 126 -5.74 9.71 8.61
C THR A 126 -4.82 10.25 7.52
N LEU A 127 -4.78 11.58 7.38
CA LEU A 127 -3.96 12.30 6.42
C LEU A 127 -2.57 12.68 6.96
N GLU A 128 -2.14 12.03 8.04
CA GLU A 128 -0.85 12.27 8.67
C GLU A 128 0.27 11.76 7.76
N ILE A 129 1.29 12.59 7.51
CA ILE A 129 2.49 12.15 6.80
C ILE A 129 3.27 11.21 7.72
N VAL A 130 3.49 9.98 7.27
CA VAL A 130 4.21 8.94 8.02
C VAL A 130 5.58 8.73 7.43
N GLN A 131 6.61 8.72 8.28
CA GLN A 131 7.96 8.34 7.83
C GLN A 131 8.09 6.82 7.72
N PRO A 132 8.66 6.31 6.61
CA PRO A 132 9.01 4.90 6.48
C PRO A 132 10.02 4.46 7.56
N SER A 133 9.80 3.31 8.17
CA SER A 133 10.64 2.72 9.22
C SER A 133 10.20 1.30 9.53
N ILE A 134 11.04 0.54 10.24
CA ILE A 134 10.68 -0.79 10.76
C ILE A 134 9.42 -0.79 11.66
N ASN A 135 9.08 0.36 12.26
CA ASN A 135 7.89 0.50 13.12
C ASN A 135 6.63 0.95 12.36
N THR A 136 6.76 1.31 11.09
CA THR A 136 5.67 1.78 10.24
C THR A 136 5.49 0.82 9.07
N ILE A 137 6.16 1.08 7.96
CA ILE A 137 6.33 0.16 6.86
C ILE A 137 7.81 0.18 6.48
N GLU A 138 8.44 -0.99 6.56
CA GLU A 138 9.82 -1.18 6.13
C GLU A 138 9.84 -1.16 4.59
N VAL A 139 10.81 -0.43 4.02
CA VAL A 139 10.86 -0.23 2.58
C VAL A 139 12.23 -0.67 2.06
N GLU A 140 12.29 -1.85 1.46
CA GLU A 140 13.33 -2.20 0.50
C GLU A 140 12.89 -1.77 -0.91
N GLY A 141 13.82 -1.19 -1.69
CA GLY A 141 13.63 -0.90 -3.13
C GLY A 141 13.41 0.58 -3.49
N LYS A 142 14.02 1.00 -4.62
CA LYS A 142 13.83 2.31 -5.29
C LYS A 142 13.90 2.16 -6.81
N LYS A 143 12.82 2.55 -7.50
CA LYS A 143 12.86 3.16 -8.85
C LYS A 143 11.80 4.27 -9.07
N TYR A 144 10.80 4.44 -8.19
CA TYR A 144 9.63 5.29 -8.47
C TYR A 144 9.41 6.50 -7.53
N TRP A 145 10.37 6.82 -6.65
CA TRP A 145 10.22 7.84 -5.58
C TRP A 145 11.23 8.99 -5.69
N ILE A 146 10.85 10.19 -5.22
CA ILE A 146 11.74 11.38 -5.21
C ILE A 146 12.89 11.19 -4.22
N ASP A 147 12.60 10.63 -3.05
CA ASP A 147 13.58 10.27 -2.02
C ASP A 147 14.26 8.92 -2.32
N GLY A 148 14.17 8.51 -3.60
CA GLY A 148 14.86 7.46 -4.36
C GLY A 148 16.37 7.47 -4.31
#